data_AF-A0AAU0VY47-F1
#
_entry.id   AF-A0AAU0VY47-F1
#
_cell.length_a   1.000
_cell.length_b   1.000
_cell.length_c   1.000
_cell.angle_alpha   90.00
_cell.angle_beta   90.00
_cell.angle_gamma   90.00
#
_symmetry.space_group_name_H-M   'P 1'
#
loop_
_entity.id
_entity.type
_entity.pdbx_description
1 polymer ?
#
loop_
_entity_poly.entity_id
_entity_poly.type
_entity_poly.pdbx_seq_one_letter_code
_entity_poly.pdbx_strand_id
1 'polypeptide(L)'
;MTLTSEVFIQVTETAPPTRARSVIRTGQQRLLAALRPKVALLTELELGADAREAALATLTDFCTGPVRRHLNATDQALYAPAADSPETRLLIQALRTAATALDQDIDALTRTDDAHRAKAIARSIEARLTTHFTVEQTVLLPALAALTDGEFATLAADFTNLLGGAAALDVTGTPHERRRLHVLARYSRLARGEAFTLIDDHDPEILRHEFEAIHPGAFTWDSLRTGPRQWQIRIGRVAPDD
;
A
#
# COMPACT_ATOMS: atom_id res chain seq x y z
N MET A 1 -22.84 -49.44 11.53
CA MET A 1 -22.37 -48.16 12.10
C MET A 1 -21.16 -47.72 11.30
N THR A 2 -21.39 -46.94 10.25
CA THR A 2 -20.36 -46.35 9.40
C THR A 2 -19.98 -45.00 10.02
N LEU A 3 -18.77 -44.91 10.56
CA LEU A 3 -18.18 -43.66 11.06
C LEU A 3 -17.69 -42.84 9.86
N THR A 4 -18.42 -41.77 9.56
CA THR A 4 -18.03 -40.72 8.61
C THR A 4 -16.79 -40.02 9.16
N SER A 5 -15.64 -40.16 8.48
CA SER A 5 -14.44 -39.38 8.80
C SER A 5 -14.60 -37.98 8.20
N GLU A 6 -14.83 -36.99 9.05
CA GLU A 6 -14.73 -35.57 8.69
C GLU A 6 -13.25 -35.19 8.51
N VAL A 7 -12.90 -34.79 7.30
CA VAL A 7 -11.58 -34.23 6.98
C VAL A 7 -11.55 -32.79 7.49
N PHE A 8 -10.89 -32.56 8.62
CA PHE A 8 -10.50 -31.22 9.06
C PHE A 8 -9.41 -30.69 8.11
N ILE A 9 -9.78 -29.83 7.15
CA ILE A 9 -8.80 -29.01 6.44
C ILE A 9 -8.33 -27.95 7.44
N GLN A 10 -7.19 -28.19 8.09
CA GLN A 10 -6.45 -27.12 8.74
C GLN A 10 -6.16 -26.06 7.68
N VAL A 11 -6.79 -24.89 7.80
CA VAL A 11 -6.40 -23.69 7.05
C VAL A 11 -4.99 -23.35 7.52
N THR A 12 -4.01 -23.89 6.82
CA THR A 12 -2.60 -23.66 7.09
C THR A 12 -2.30 -22.19 6.78
N GLU A 13 -1.53 -21.52 7.65
CA GLU A 13 -1.03 -20.16 7.44
C GLU A 13 -0.23 -20.00 6.12
N THR A 14 0.04 -21.10 5.44
CA THR A 14 0.75 -21.19 4.17
C THR A 14 -0.12 -21.02 2.93
N ALA A 15 -1.46 -21.06 3.05
CA ALA A 15 -2.35 -20.85 1.91
C ALA A 15 -2.20 -19.42 1.34
N PRO A 16 -2.09 -19.24 0.00
CA PRO A 16 -1.84 -17.94 -0.61
C PRO A 16 -2.81 -16.81 -0.19
N PRO A 17 -4.14 -17.04 -0.08
CA PRO A 17 -5.06 -16.01 0.39
C PRO A 17 -4.83 -15.61 1.86
N THR A 18 -4.50 -16.58 2.71
CA THR A 18 -4.20 -16.35 4.14
C THR A 18 -2.94 -15.50 4.30
N ARG A 19 -1.88 -15.79 3.53
CA ARG A 19 -0.66 -14.97 3.52
C ARG A 19 -0.92 -13.55 3.04
N ALA A 20 -1.64 -13.40 1.92
CA ALA A 20 -2.00 -12.11 1.36
C ALA A 20 -2.77 -11.22 2.36
N ARG A 21 -3.72 -11.80 3.11
CA ARG A 21 -4.46 -11.09 4.17
C ARG A 21 -3.52 -10.68 5.31
N SER A 22 -2.57 -11.55 5.66
CA SER A 22 -1.60 -11.26 6.71
C SER A 22 -0.68 -10.09 6.32
N VAL A 23 -0.23 -10.01 5.06
CA VAL A 23 0.60 -8.90 4.56
C VAL A 23 -0.10 -7.54 4.74
N ILE A 24 -1.35 -7.43 4.28
CA ILE A 24 -2.14 -6.19 4.39
C ILE A 24 -2.33 -5.82 5.87
N ARG A 25 -2.75 -6.78 6.70
CA ARG A 25 -2.96 -6.58 8.14
C ARG A 25 -1.69 -6.12 8.85
N THR A 26 -0.54 -6.74 8.58
CA THR A 26 0.74 -6.36 9.17
C THR A 26 1.15 -4.94 8.74
N GLY A 27 0.89 -4.57 7.49
CA GLY A 27 1.10 -3.20 7.01
C GLY A 27 0.27 -2.17 7.79
N GLN A 28 -1.02 -2.45 7.98
CA GLN A 28 -1.94 -1.59 8.75
C GLN A 28 -1.53 -1.47 10.22
N GLN A 29 -1.13 -2.58 10.84
CA GLN A 29 -0.62 -2.58 12.22
C GLN A 29 0.64 -1.72 12.37
N ARG A 30 1.58 -1.81 11.42
CA ARG A 30 2.80 -0.97 11.42
C ARG A 30 2.46 0.50 11.25
N LEU A 31 1.51 0.83 10.36
CA LEU A 31 1.10 2.22 10.14
C LEU A 31 0.46 2.83 11.40
N LEU A 32 -0.46 2.10 12.06
CA LEU A 32 -1.06 2.55 13.32
C LEU A 32 -0.04 2.64 14.45
N ALA A 33 0.89 1.68 14.56
CA ALA A 33 1.95 1.71 15.55
C ALA A 33 2.89 2.91 15.38
N ALA A 34 3.09 3.39 14.15
CA ALA A 34 3.88 4.59 13.87
C ALA A 34 3.07 5.90 14.06
N LEU A 35 1.75 5.88 13.83
CA LEU A 35 0.86 7.03 14.02
C LEU A 35 0.66 7.38 15.51
N ARG A 36 0.31 6.37 16.31
CA ARG A 36 -0.03 6.49 17.74
C ARG A 36 0.92 7.36 18.56
N PRO A 37 2.24 7.12 18.57
CA PRO A 37 3.15 7.94 19.37
C PRO A 37 3.20 9.39 18.91
N LYS A 38 2.95 9.70 17.62
CA LYS A 38 2.91 11.08 17.11
C LYS A 38 1.66 11.81 17.60
N VAL A 39 0.53 11.13 17.64
CA VAL A 39 -0.72 11.67 18.18
C VAL A 39 -0.60 11.84 19.70
N ALA A 40 -0.07 10.85 20.42
CA ALA A 40 0.16 10.96 21.87
C ALA A 40 1.09 12.13 22.22
N LEU A 41 2.20 12.30 21.50
CA LEU A 41 3.14 13.41 21.68
C LEU A 41 2.42 14.78 21.58
N LEU A 42 1.56 14.97 20.58
CA LEU A 42 0.83 16.22 20.41
C LEU A 42 -0.30 16.40 21.44
N THR A 43 -0.94 15.31 21.88
CA THR A 43 -2.24 15.38 22.56
C THR A 43 -2.20 15.13 24.07
N GLU A 44 -1.24 14.35 24.55
CA GLU A 44 -1.12 13.93 25.95
C GLU A 44 -0.05 14.72 26.72
N LEU A 45 0.95 15.25 26.02
CA LEU A 45 2.05 15.99 26.65
C LEU A 45 1.81 17.50 26.62
N GLU A 46 2.24 18.16 27.70
CA GLU A 46 2.34 19.61 27.78
C GLU A 46 3.67 20.06 27.18
N LEU A 47 3.65 20.33 25.88
CA LEU A 47 4.82 20.77 25.12
C LEU A 47 4.94 22.30 25.12
N GLY A 48 6.18 22.79 25.18
CA GLY A 48 6.50 24.17 24.82
C GLY A 48 6.20 24.46 23.34
N ALA A 49 6.19 25.74 22.96
CA ALA A 49 5.76 26.17 21.62
C ALA A 49 6.54 25.47 20.49
N ASP A 50 7.87 25.52 20.52
CA ASP A 50 8.74 24.95 19.48
C ASP A 50 8.59 23.42 19.37
N ALA A 51 8.54 22.73 20.50
CA ALA A 51 8.37 21.28 20.55
C ALA A 51 7.00 20.85 20.02
N ARG A 52 5.95 21.64 20.31
CA ARG A 52 4.60 21.42 19.79
C ARG A 52 4.54 21.62 18.29
N GLU A 53 5.18 22.65 17.76
CA GLU A 53 5.26 22.93 16.32
C GLU A 53 5.97 21.78 15.60
N ALA A 54 7.12 21.31 16.11
CA ALA A 54 7.84 20.16 15.55
C ALA A 54 7.02 18.86 15.60
N ALA A 55 6.28 18.63 16.68
CA ALA A 55 5.38 17.47 16.81
C ALA A 55 4.22 17.54 15.79
N LEU A 56 3.63 18.72 15.61
CA LEU A 56 2.57 18.94 14.63
C LEU A 56 3.08 18.74 13.19
N ALA A 57 4.25 19.28 12.85
CA ALA A 57 4.88 19.06 11.55
C ALA A 57 5.13 17.56 11.29
N THR A 58 5.72 16.85 12.27
CA THR A 58 5.99 15.41 12.17
C THR A 58 4.71 14.58 11.98
N LEU A 59 3.62 14.93 12.69
CA LEU A 59 2.33 14.26 12.53
C LEU A 59 1.73 14.57 11.14
N THR A 60 1.79 15.83 10.72
CA THR A 60 1.27 16.30 9.44
C THR A 60 1.97 15.61 8.27
N ASP A 61 3.29 15.51 8.29
CA ASP A 61 4.08 14.79 7.27
C ASP A 61 3.71 13.31 7.23
N PHE A 62 3.50 12.69 8.39
CA PHE A 62 3.10 11.29 8.46
C PHE A 62 1.69 11.04 7.91
N CYS A 63 0.75 11.95 8.21
CA CYS A 63 -0.62 11.88 7.71
C CYS A 63 -0.70 12.15 6.20
N THR A 64 -0.02 13.18 5.72
CA THR A 64 -0.03 13.57 4.29
C THR A 64 0.76 12.62 3.40
N GLY A 65 1.77 11.94 3.93
CA GLY A 65 2.56 10.93 3.23
C GLY A 65 2.05 9.50 3.48
N PRO A 66 2.63 8.78 4.47
CA PRO A 66 2.30 7.38 4.75
C PRO A 66 0.80 7.03 4.82
N VAL A 67 -0.02 7.81 5.54
CA VAL A 67 -1.45 7.51 5.68
C VAL A 67 -2.19 7.66 4.35
N ARG A 68 -2.04 8.79 3.65
CA ARG A 68 -2.66 8.99 2.33
C ARG A 68 -2.21 7.96 1.30
N ARG A 69 -0.92 7.63 1.28
CA ARG A 69 -0.38 6.60 0.39
C ARG A 69 -1.06 5.26 0.63
N HIS A 70 -1.30 4.91 1.90
CA HIS A 70 -2.03 3.69 2.25
C HIS A 70 -3.48 3.71 1.75
N LEU A 71 -4.23 4.77 2.05
CA LEU A 71 -5.63 4.89 1.63
C LEU A 71 -5.75 4.80 0.10
N ASN A 72 -4.86 5.48 -0.64
CA ASN A 72 -4.82 5.43 -2.10
C ASN A 72 -4.46 4.05 -2.65
N ALA A 73 -3.48 3.37 -2.04
CA ALA A 73 -3.09 2.02 -2.41
C ALA A 73 -4.24 1.03 -2.20
N THR A 74 -4.93 1.13 -1.06
CA THR A 74 -6.11 0.32 -0.75
C THR A 74 -7.23 0.57 -1.76
N ASP A 75 -7.54 1.83 -2.07
CA ASP A 75 -8.62 2.14 -3.03
C ASP A 75 -8.35 1.53 -4.41
N GLN A 76 -7.13 1.69 -4.92
CA GLN A 76 -6.74 1.19 -6.24
C GLN A 76 -6.68 -0.34 -6.30
N ALA A 77 -6.02 -0.98 -5.32
CA ALA A 77 -5.76 -2.42 -5.38
C ALA A 77 -6.90 -3.27 -4.81
N LEU A 78 -7.67 -2.76 -3.85
CA LEU A 78 -8.65 -3.55 -3.11
C LEU A 78 -10.08 -3.08 -3.36
N TYR A 79 -10.33 -1.76 -3.40
CA TYR A 79 -11.70 -1.26 -3.54
C TYR A 79 -12.17 -1.27 -4.98
N ALA A 80 -11.35 -0.83 -5.93
CA ALA A 80 -11.73 -0.76 -7.33
C ALA A 80 -12.15 -2.13 -7.92
N PRO A 81 -11.42 -3.24 -7.70
CA PRO A 81 -11.86 -4.56 -8.16
C PRO A 81 -13.13 -5.07 -7.49
N ALA A 82 -13.42 -4.61 -6.26
CA ALA A 82 -14.59 -5.01 -5.48
C ALA A 82 -15.80 -4.09 -5.68
N ALA A 83 -15.68 -3.00 -6.42
CA ALA A 83 -16.72 -1.98 -6.50
C ALA A 83 -17.93 -2.44 -7.33
N ASP A 84 -17.72 -3.32 -8.29
CA ASP A 84 -18.76 -3.74 -9.24
C ASP A 84 -19.57 -4.94 -8.74
N SER A 85 -19.07 -5.71 -7.77
CA SER A 85 -19.79 -6.83 -7.15
C SER A 85 -20.97 -6.32 -6.30
N PRO A 86 -22.20 -6.83 -6.51
CA PRO A 86 -23.36 -6.50 -5.68
C PRO A 86 -23.14 -6.75 -4.18
N GLU A 87 -22.35 -7.77 -3.85
CA GLU A 87 -22.05 -8.20 -2.48
C GLU A 87 -21.19 -7.18 -1.72
N THR A 88 -20.28 -6.48 -2.41
CA THR A 88 -19.32 -5.55 -1.79
C THR A 88 -19.56 -4.08 -2.11
N ARG A 89 -20.35 -3.74 -3.14
CA ARG A 89 -20.53 -2.35 -3.62
C ARG A 89 -20.89 -1.34 -2.53
N LEU A 90 -21.89 -1.64 -1.69
CA LEU A 90 -22.33 -0.72 -0.63
C LEU A 90 -21.25 -0.54 0.44
N LEU A 91 -20.53 -1.61 0.79
CA LEU A 91 -19.40 -1.53 1.71
C LEU A 91 -18.27 -0.67 1.14
N ILE A 92 -17.92 -0.85 -0.13
CA ILE A 92 -16.91 -0.04 -0.82
C ILE A 92 -17.30 1.43 -0.85
N GLN A 93 -18.57 1.74 -1.15
CA GLN A 93 -19.06 3.13 -1.11
C GLN A 93 -18.93 3.74 0.29
N ALA A 94 -19.27 2.99 1.35
CA ALA A 94 -19.12 3.44 2.72
C ALA A 94 -17.65 3.65 3.11
N LEU A 95 -16.75 2.72 2.73
CA LEU A 95 -15.32 2.81 2.98
C LEU A 95 -14.69 4.01 2.26
N ARG A 96 -15.01 4.25 0.99
CA ARG A 96 -14.57 5.46 0.25
C ARG A 96 -15.07 6.75 0.87
N THR A 97 -16.31 6.76 1.37
CA THR A 97 -16.85 7.92 2.09
C THR A 97 -16.08 8.17 3.38
N ALA A 98 -15.76 7.11 4.14
CA ALA A 98 -14.96 7.21 5.35
C ALA A 98 -13.52 7.69 5.05
N ALA A 99 -12.88 7.18 3.99
CA ALA A 99 -11.55 7.62 3.54
C ALA A 99 -11.55 9.10 3.10
N THR A 100 -12.57 9.54 2.36
CA THR A 100 -12.73 10.95 1.96
C THR A 100 -12.78 11.87 3.18
N ALA A 101 -13.55 11.50 4.20
CA ALA A 101 -13.61 12.31 5.40
C ALA A 101 -12.32 12.22 6.25
N LEU A 102 -11.55 11.12 6.17
CA LEU A 102 -10.20 11.06 6.76
C LEU A 102 -9.26 12.05 6.06
N ASP A 103 -9.32 12.12 4.72
CA ASP A 103 -8.54 13.10 3.95
C ASP A 103 -8.91 14.55 4.30
N GLN A 104 -10.18 14.83 4.54
CA GLN A 104 -10.64 16.14 5.02
C GLN A 104 -10.07 16.50 6.40
N ASP A 105 -9.99 15.53 7.32
CA ASP A 105 -9.34 15.74 8.63
C ASP A 105 -7.84 15.99 8.46
N ILE A 106 -7.16 15.29 7.55
CA ILE A 106 -5.74 15.51 7.23
C ILE A 106 -5.54 16.92 6.65
N ASP A 107 -6.39 17.36 5.72
CA ASP A 107 -6.34 18.73 5.19
C ASP A 107 -6.69 19.79 6.24
N ALA A 108 -7.53 19.47 7.21
CA ALA A 108 -7.80 20.39 8.32
C ALA A 108 -6.60 20.50 9.25
N LEU A 109 -5.87 19.39 9.48
CA LEU A 109 -4.65 19.38 10.29
C LEU A 109 -3.53 20.22 9.67
N THR A 110 -3.38 20.20 8.34
CA THR A 110 -2.34 20.98 7.64
C THR A 110 -2.60 22.48 7.68
N ARG A 111 -3.85 22.90 7.81
CA ARG A 111 -4.28 24.31 7.72
C ARG A 111 -4.54 24.97 9.07
N THR A 112 -4.66 24.20 10.15
CA THR A 112 -5.02 24.74 11.46
C THR A 112 -3.83 25.41 12.13
N ASP A 113 -4.04 26.62 12.65
CA ASP A 113 -3.13 27.36 13.52
C ASP A 113 -3.52 27.21 15.01
N ASP A 114 -4.77 26.81 15.28
CA ASP A 114 -5.27 26.53 16.63
C ASP A 114 -4.74 25.18 17.17
N ALA A 115 -4.01 25.25 18.29
CA ALA A 115 -3.43 24.09 18.96
C ALA A 115 -4.46 23.13 19.57
N HIS A 116 -5.58 23.63 20.10
CA HIS A 116 -6.65 22.77 20.63
C HIS A 116 -7.34 22.03 19.48
N ARG A 117 -7.60 22.73 18.38
CA ARG A 117 -8.18 22.14 17.17
C ARG A 117 -7.25 21.10 16.54
N ALA A 118 -5.94 21.38 16.47
CA ALA A 118 -4.94 20.41 16.00
C ALA A 118 -4.97 19.10 16.82
N LYS A 119 -5.03 19.21 18.17
CA LYS A 119 -5.15 18.04 19.04
C LYS A 119 -6.45 17.25 18.80
N ALA A 120 -7.57 17.93 18.62
CA ALA A 120 -8.86 17.28 18.33
C ALA A 120 -8.84 16.54 16.98
N ILE A 121 -8.32 17.18 15.93
CA ILE A 121 -8.17 16.58 14.61
C ILE A 121 -7.24 15.36 14.66
N ALA A 122 -6.10 15.46 15.34
CA ALA A 122 -5.15 14.35 15.50
C ALA A 122 -5.81 13.10 16.12
N ARG A 123 -6.60 13.28 17.19
CA ARG A 123 -7.37 12.19 17.82
C ARG A 123 -8.44 11.62 16.87
N SER A 124 -9.13 12.49 16.12
CA SER A 124 -10.12 12.06 15.12
C SER A 124 -9.49 11.15 14.06
N ILE A 125 -8.35 11.56 13.48
CA ILE A 125 -7.62 10.79 12.47
C ILE A 125 -7.27 9.40 13.01
N GLU A 126 -6.67 9.33 14.21
CA GLU A 126 -6.27 8.05 14.81
C GLU A 126 -7.48 7.12 15.04
N ALA A 127 -8.55 7.64 15.65
CA ALA A 127 -9.74 6.86 15.96
C ALA A 127 -10.41 6.34 14.68
N ARG A 128 -10.62 7.22 13.69
CA ARG A 128 -11.27 6.88 12.44
C ARG A 128 -10.44 5.93 11.59
N LEU A 129 -9.13 6.10 11.53
CA LEU A 129 -8.24 5.18 10.82
C LEU A 129 -8.25 3.78 11.46
N THR A 130 -8.27 3.72 12.80
CA THR A 130 -8.39 2.46 13.55
C THR A 130 -9.69 1.75 13.22
N THR A 131 -10.82 2.45 13.24
CA THR A 131 -12.13 1.89 12.87
C THR A 131 -12.15 1.46 11.41
N HIS A 132 -11.60 2.27 10.50
CA HIS A 132 -11.55 1.98 9.07
C HIS A 132 -10.81 0.67 8.78
N PHE A 133 -9.60 0.50 9.33
CA PHE A 133 -8.83 -0.74 9.19
C PHE A 133 -9.53 -1.93 9.84
N THR A 134 -10.28 -1.72 10.92
CA THR A 134 -11.06 -2.79 11.55
C THR A 134 -12.14 -3.32 10.61
N VAL A 135 -12.84 -2.44 9.89
CA VAL A 135 -13.85 -2.83 8.90
C VAL A 135 -13.20 -3.57 7.73
N GLU A 136 -12.06 -3.08 7.24
CA GLU A 136 -11.33 -3.76 6.16
C GLU A 136 -10.93 -5.17 6.57
N GLN A 137 -10.33 -5.33 7.75
CA GLN A 137 -9.82 -6.62 8.23
C GLN A 137 -10.91 -7.63 8.54
N THR A 138 -12.03 -7.18 9.11
CA THR A 138 -13.10 -8.07 9.59
C THR A 138 -14.18 -8.32 8.55
N VAL A 139 -14.34 -7.43 7.57
CA VAL A 139 -15.41 -7.53 6.56
C VAL A 139 -14.85 -7.62 5.15
N LEU A 140 -14.08 -6.62 4.71
CA LEU A 140 -13.68 -6.52 3.30
C LEU A 140 -12.69 -7.63 2.88
N LEU A 141 -11.59 -7.81 3.61
CA LEU A 141 -10.56 -8.77 3.23
C LEU A 141 -11.06 -10.23 3.22
N PRO A 142 -11.90 -10.69 4.18
CA PRO A 142 -12.57 -11.98 4.06
C PRO A 142 -13.46 -12.09 2.82
N ALA A 143 -14.27 -11.06 2.52
CA ALA A 143 -15.16 -11.06 1.37
C ALA A 143 -14.38 -11.12 0.05
N LEU A 144 -13.34 -10.31 -0.09
CA LEU A 144 -12.43 -10.33 -1.24
C LEU A 144 -11.79 -11.70 -1.44
N ALA A 145 -11.28 -12.31 -0.36
CA ALA A 145 -10.67 -13.64 -0.45
C ALA A 145 -11.66 -14.73 -0.88
N ALA A 146 -12.95 -14.58 -0.57
CA ALA A 146 -14.00 -15.50 -1.00
C ALA A 146 -14.47 -15.26 -2.45
N LEU A 147 -14.44 -14.01 -2.92
CA LEU A 147 -14.93 -13.62 -4.25
C LEU A 147 -13.92 -13.81 -5.38
N THR A 148 -12.62 -13.87 -5.08
CA THR A 148 -11.56 -13.71 -6.09
C THR A 148 -10.92 -15.02 -6.56
N ASP A 149 -11.43 -16.21 -6.24
CA ASP A 149 -10.96 -17.53 -6.73
C ASP A 149 -9.42 -17.69 -6.87
N GLY A 150 -8.67 -17.17 -5.90
CA GLY A 150 -7.19 -17.24 -5.86
C GLY A 150 -6.45 -16.01 -6.41
N GLU A 151 -7.15 -15.02 -6.97
CA GLU A 151 -6.57 -13.75 -7.42
C GLU A 151 -6.25 -12.79 -6.27
N PHE A 152 -6.77 -13.02 -5.07
CA PHE A 152 -6.51 -12.19 -3.88
C PHE A 152 -5.02 -11.95 -3.60
N ALA A 153 -4.17 -12.95 -3.86
CA ALA A 153 -2.72 -12.82 -3.70
C ALA A 153 -2.12 -11.76 -4.65
N THR A 154 -2.68 -11.63 -5.85
CA THR A 154 -2.28 -10.61 -6.83
C THR A 154 -2.66 -9.22 -6.34
N LEU A 155 -3.91 -9.05 -5.86
CA LEU A 155 -4.39 -7.77 -5.31
C LEU A 155 -3.54 -7.31 -4.11
N ALA A 156 -3.13 -8.24 -3.24
CA ALA A 156 -2.25 -7.93 -2.12
C ALA A 156 -0.82 -7.55 -2.56
N ALA A 157 -0.31 -8.15 -3.64
CA ALA A 157 0.96 -7.77 -4.23
C ALA A 157 0.88 -6.35 -4.85
N ASP A 158 -0.20 -6.06 -5.59
CA ASP A 158 -0.45 -4.74 -6.18
C ASP A 158 -0.56 -3.66 -5.10
N PHE A 159 -1.29 -3.95 -4.02
CA PHE A 159 -1.35 -3.09 -2.85
C PHE A 159 0.04 -2.80 -2.27
N THR A 160 0.86 -3.83 -2.08
CA THR A 160 2.22 -3.69 -1.53
C THR A 160 3.11 -2.85 -2.45
N ASN A 161 2.97 -3.02 -3.77
CA ASN A 161 3.67 -2.24 -4.78
C ASN A 161 3.26 -0.76 -4.76
N LEU A 162 1.97 -0.48 -4.59
CA LEU A 162 1.46 0.89 -4.44
C LEU A 162 1.94 1.55 -3.13
N LEU A 163 2.01 0.80 -2.02
CA LEU A 163 2.55 1.28 -0.74
C LEU A 163 4.04 1.61 -0.80
N GLY A 164 4.83 0.84 -1.56
CA GLY A 164 6.23 1.11 -1.83
C GLY A 164 6.47 2.47 -2.50
N GLY A 165 5.38 3.09 -3.00
CA GLY A 165 5.22 4.43 -3.55
C GLY A 165 6.44 4.97 -4.28
N ALA A 166 6.28 5.07 -5.59
CA ALA A 166 7.24 5.61 -6.53
C ALA A 166 8.58 4.85 -6.66
N ALA A 167 9.18 4.32 -5.59
CA ALA A 167 10.59 3.93 -5.60
C ALA A 167 10.89 2.43 -5.62
N ALA A 168 9.94 1.52 -5.33
CA ALA A 168 10.20 0.08 -5.41
C ALA A 168 8.96 -0.75 -5.82
N LEU A 169 9.17 -1.73 -6.71
CA LEU A 169 8.21 -2.70 -7.23
C LEU A 169 8.78 -4.09 -6.96
N ASP A 170 8.15 -4.88 -6.10
CA ASP A 170 8.60 -6.24 -5.77
C ASP A 170 7.74 -7.27 -6.53
N VAL A 171 8.41 -8.11 -7.31
CA VAL A 171 7.80 -9.16 -8.15
C VAL A 171 8.26 -10.57 -7.77
N THR A 172 8.93 -10.70 -6.62
CA THR A 172 9.41 -11.98 -6.10
C THR A 172 8.24 -12.98 -5.98
N GLY A 173 8.39 -14.19 -6.54
CA GLY A 173 7.32 -15.20 -6.55
C GLY A 173 6.13 -14.93 -7.49
N THR A 174 6.16 -13.86 -8.28
CA THR A 174 5.15 -13.58 -9.32
C THR A 174 5.45 -14.40 -10.59
N PRO A 175 4.45 -15.06 -11.22
CA PRO A 175 4.64 -15.76 -12.49
C PRO A 175 5.21 -14.84 -13.58
N HIS A 176 6.10 -15.38 -14.42
CA HIS A 176 6.90 -14.63 -15.41
C HIS A 176 6.05 -13.68 -16.28
N GLU A 177 4.90 -14.13 -16.78
CA GLU A 177 4.05 -13.34 -17.68
C GLU A 177 3.38 -12.16 -16.97
N ARG A 178 3.01 -12.36 -15.70
CA ARG A 178 2.41 -11.29 -14.88
C ARG A 178 3.44 -10.30 -14.39
N ARG A 179 4.63 -10.78 -14.03
CA ARG A 179 5.78 -9.94 -13.67
C ARG A 179 6.04 -8.90 -14.75
N ARG A 180 6.22 -9.37 -15.98
CA ARG A 180 6.46 -8.51 -17.15
C ARG A 180 5.40 -7.42 -17.29
N LEU A 181 4.12 -7.79 -17.23
CA LEU A 181 3.01 -6.84 -17.30
C LEU A 181 3.07 -5.79 -16.18
N HIS A 182 3.38 -6.21 -14.94
CA HIS A 182 3.49 -5.30 -13.80
C HIS A 182 4.63 -4.30 -13.95
N VAL A 183 5.82 -4.75 -14.41
CA VAL A 183 6.97 -3.85 -14.63
C VAL A 183 6.67 -2.84 -15.73
N LEU A 184 6.10 -3.28 -16.86
CA LEU A 184 5.75 -2.38 -17.97
C LEU A 184 4.64 -1.38 -17.59
N ALA A 185 3.60 -1.84 -16.88
CA ALA A 185 2.54 -0.97 -16.39
C ALA A 185 3.03 0.04 -15.35
N ARG A 186 4.03 -0.33 -14.53
CA ARG A 186 4.67 0.59 -13.60
C ARG A 186 5.50 1.64 -14.35
N TYR A 187 6.26 1.24 -15.35
CA TYR A 187 7.11 2.11 -16.16
C TYR A 187 6.30 3.11 -17.01
N SER A 188 5.14 2.70 -17.54
CA SER A 188 4.27 3.58 -18.34
C SER A 188 3.72 4.76 -17.54
N ARG A 189 3.65 4.64 -16.21
CA ARG A 189 3.16 5.68 -15.28
C ARG A 189 4.25 6.63 -14.77
N LEU A 190 5.53 6.37 -15.08
CA LEU A 190 6.62 7.27 -14.69
C LEU A 190 6.57 8.57 -15.51
N ALA A 191 6.65 9.71 -14.83
CA ALA A 191 7.00 10.96 -15.49
C ALA A 191 8.47 10.93 -15.95
N ARG A 192 8.84 11.81 -16.88
CA ARG A 192 10.24 11.93 -17.32
C ARG A 192 11.12 12.34 -16.14
N GLY A 193 12.27 11.68 -15.97
CA GLY A 193 13.18 11.87 -14.84
C GLY A 193 12.81 11.06 -13.58
N GLU A 194 11.66 10.37 -13.56
CA GLU A 194 11.31 9.49 -12.45
C GLU A 194 11.88 8.08 -12.64
N ALA A 195 12.03 7.37 -11.51
CA ALA A 195 12.47 5.98 -11.50
C ALA A 195 11.84 5.19 -10.36
N PHE A 196 11.80 3.87 -10.50
CA PHE A 196 11.47 2.92 -9.44
C PHE A 196 12.50 1.78 -9.39
N THR A 197 12.51 1.02 -8.31
CA THR A 197 13.41 -0.11 -8.06
C THR A 197 12.64 -1.42 -8.23
N LEU A 198 12.91 -2.17 -9.28
CA LEU A 198 12.45 -3.55 -9.40
C LEU A 198 13.20 -4.44 -8.41
N ILE A 199 12.49 -5.26 -7.64
CA ILE A 199 13.03 -6.33 -6.79
C ILE A 199 12.55 -7.66 -7.35
N ASP A 200 13.48 -8.56 -7.65
CA ASP A 200 13.20 -9.82 -8.32
C ASP A 200 14.00 -10.98 -7.71
N ASP A 201 13.46 -12.20 -7.77
CA ASP A 201 14.12 -13.46 -7.42
C ASP A 201 14.86 -14.13 -8.60
N HIS A 202 14.71 -13.62 -9.82
CA HIS A 202 15.40 -14.11 -11.03
C HIS A 202 16.21 -13.00 -11.71
N ASP A 203 17.11 -13.41 -12.61
CA ASP A 203 17.89 -12.49 -13.44
C ASP A 203 16.96 -11.70 -14.37
N PRO A 204 16.99 -10.36 -14.34
CA PRO A 204 16.12 -9.51 -15.15
C PRO A 204 16.66 -9.30 -16.58
N GLU A 205 17.67 -10.06 -17.04
CA GLU A 205 18.27 -9.89 -18.37
C GLU A 205 17.27 -9.98 -19.52
N ILE A 206 16.31 -10.92 -19.48
CA ILE A 206 15.27 -11.03 -20.50
C ILE A 206 14.41 -9.76 -20.53
N LEU A 207 14.03 -9.27 -19.36
CA LEU A 207 13.22 -8.06 -19.21
C LEU A 207 13.98 -6.81 -19.72
N ARG A 208 15.30 -6.73 -19.47
CA ARG A 208 16.15 -5.66 -19.99
C ARG A 208 16.17 -5.64 -21.51
N HIS A 209 16.35 -6.79 -22.16
CA HIS A 209 16.34 -6.89 -23.62
C HIS A 209 14.98 -6.48 -24.20
N GLU A 210 13.88 -6.82 -23.54
CA GLU A 210 12.56 -6.37 -23.95
C GLU A 210 12.38 -4.86 -23.81
N PHE A 211 12.85 -4.26 -22.70
CA PHE A 211 12.83 -2.81 -22.53
C PHE A 211 13.62 -2.08 -23.62
N GLU A 212 14.79 -2.60 -24.00
CA GLU A 212 15.60 -2.05 -25.10
C GLU A 212 14.85 -2.10 -26.43
N ALA A 213 14.13 -3.19 -26.70
CA ALA A 213 13.35 -3.35 -27.93
C ALA A 213 12.13 -2.42 -27.99
N ILE A 214 11.45 -2.18 -26.85
CA ILE A 214 10.19 -1.42 -26.78
C ILE A 214 10.43 0.09 -26.54
N HIS A 215 11.49 0.44 -25.81
CA HIS A 215 11.78 1.81 -25.36
C HIS A 215 13.23 2.25 -25.65
N PRO A 216 13.75 2.09 -26.89
CA PRO A 216 15.16 2.35 -27.18
C PRO A 216 15.56 3.79 -26.82
N GLY A 217 16.58 3.93 -25.98
CA GLY A 217 17.09 5.22 -25.51
C GLY A 217 16.17 6.04 -24.60
N ALA A 218 15.00 5.50 -24.20
CA ALA A 218 14.00 6.23 -23.41
C ALA A 218 13.98 5.85 -21.93
N PHE A 219 14.75 4.85 -21.51
CA PHE A 219 14.83 4.37 -20.14
C PHE A 219 16.27 4.32 -19.61
N THR A 220 16.42 4.32 -18.29
CA THR A 220 17.66 4.01 -17.58
C THR A 220 17.51 2.67 -16.85
N TRP A 221 18.63 1.97 -16.67
CA TRP A 221 18.66 0.65 -16.06
C TRP A 221 19.91 0.50 -15.20
N ASP A 222 19.78 0.77 -13.91
CA ASP A 222 20.90 0.73 -12.96
C ASP A 222 20.78 -0.50 -12.05
N SER A 223 21.73 -1.42 -12.15
CA SER A 223 21.81 -2.57 -11.26
C SER A 223 22.25 -2.12 -9.85
N LEU A 224 21.33 -2.14 -8.89
CA LEU A 224 21.60 -1.78 -7.49
C LEU A 224 22.08 -2.98 -6.68
N ARG A 225 21.58 -4.18 -7.00
CA ARG A 225 21.98 -5.44 -6.37
C ARG A 225 21.89 -6.58 -7.36
N THR A 226 22.94 -7.37 -7.43
CA THR A 226 23.03 -8.54 -8.30
C THR A 226 22.96 -9.80 -7.45
N GLY A 227 21.96 -10.66 -7.72
CA GLY A 227 21.69 -11.88 -6.96
C GLY A 227 22.59 -13.05 -7.37
N PRO A 228 22.58 -14.14 -6.59
CA PRO A 228 21.63 -15.22 -6.92
C PRO A 228 20.45 -15.33 -5.94
N ARG A 229 20.45 -14.56 -4.85
CA ARG A 229 19.36 -14.58 -3.85
C ARG A 229 18.28 -13.53 -4.08
N GLN A 230 18.64 -12.38 -4.66
CA GLN A 230 17.76 -11.27 -4.94
C GLN A 230 18.44 -10.30 -5.90
N TRP A 231 17.69 -9.82 -6.89
CA TRP A 231 18.09 -8.81 -7.84
C TRP A 231 17.36 -7.50 -7.53
N GLN A 232 18.06 -6.37 -7.60
CA GLN A 232 17.47 -5.04 -7.47
C GLN A 232 17.96 -4.13 -8.58
N ILE A 233 17.02 -3.50 -9.29
CA ILE A 233 17.28 -2.73 -10.50
C ILE A 233 16.51 -1.43 -10.43
N ARG A 234 17.19 -0.29 -10.52
CA ARG A 234 16.54 0.99 -10.72
C ARG A 234 16.21 1.16 -12.20
N ILE A 235 14.92 1.27 -12.50
CA ILE A 235 14.39 1.52 -13.84
C ILE A 235 13.84 2.94 -13.87
N GLY A 236 14.42 3.79 -14.70
CA GLY A 236 14.03 5.20 -14.85
C GLY A 236 13.56 5.55 -16.25
N ARG A 237 12.80 6.63 -16.39
CA ARG A 237 12.46 7.23 -17.69
C ARG A 237 13.38 8.43 -17.93
N VAL A 238 14.06 8.46 -19.07
CA VAL A 238 15.05 9.50 -19.41
C VAL A 238 14.37 10.88 -19.45
N ALA A 239 15.02 11.89 -18.84
CA ALA A 239 14.62 13.30 -18.96
C ALA A 239 15.04 13.83 -20.34
N PRO A 240 14.29 14.76 -20.96
CA PRO A 240 14.76 15.37 -22.20
C PRO A 240 16.04 16.16 -21.90
N ASP A 241 17.05 16.03 -22.76
CA ASP A 241 18.21 16.92 -22.75
C ASP A 241 17.72 18.36 -23.04
N ASP A 242 18.04 19.30 -22.16
CA ASP A 242 17.73 20.74 -22.28
C ASP A 242 18.80 21.44 -23.15
#